data_AF-A0A0S2M8H0-F1
#
_entry.id   AF-A0A0S2M8H0-F1
#
_cell.length_a   1.000
_cell.length_b   1.000
_cell.length_c   1.000
_cell.angle_alpha   90.00
_cell.angle_beta   90.00
_cell.angle_gamma   90.00
#
_symmetry.space_group_name_H-M   'P 1'
#
loop_
_entity.id
_entity.type
_entity.pdbx_description
1 polymer ?
#
loop_
_entity_poly.entity_id
_entity_poly.type
_entity_poly.pdbx_seq_one_letter_code
_entity_poly.pdbx_strand_id
1 'polypeptide(L)'
;MMLIMFNLMFSLMFIFLKHPLSMGVILLLQTLIISMITGLMNNNFWFSYILFLIFIGGMLILFMYMTSIASNEMFSISKLMILLMMTLLTPLLWIFLKNYYQINFLNMNFENLFFHNHINFNLIKFYWYPNNLIMLILIFYLLLTLIASVKIINIKYGPIRQKF
;
A
#
# COMPACT_ATOMS: atom_id res chain seq x y z
N MET A 1 11.11 -12.01 6.54
CA MET A 1 10.95 -11.47 7.91
C MET A 1 11.30 -9.99 8.03
N MET A 2 12.44 -9.54 7.48
CA MET A 2 12.86 -8.13 7.53
C MET A 2 11.84 -7.14 6.93
N LEU A 3 11.24 -7.46 5.78
CA LEU A 3 10.18 -6.65 5.18
C LEU A 3 8.93 -6.51 6.08
N ILE A 4 8.56 -7.57 6.79
CA ILE A 4 7.41 -7.56 7.71
C ILE A 4 7.68 -6.59 8.86
N MET A 5 8.91 -6.57 9.38
CA MET A 5 9.29 -5.63 10.44
C MET A 5 9.27 -4.19 9.95
N PHE A 6 9.77 -3.91 8.73
CA PHE A 6 9.65 -2.57 8.16
C PHE A 6 8.19 -2.12 8.01
N ASN A 7 7.29 -3.02 7.57
CA ASN A 7 5.87 -2.71 7.49
C ASN A 7 5.29 -2.33 8.87
N LEU A 8 5.63 -3.09 9.92
CA LEU A 8 5.25 -2.77 11.29
C LEU A 8 5.79 -1.40 11.72
N MET A 9 7.03 -1.05 11.37
CA MET A 9 7.60 0.25 11.70
C MET A 9 6.82 1.40 11.06
N PHE A 10 6.54 1.30 9.76
CA PHE A 10 5.78 2.32 9.05
C PHE A 10 4.36 2.44 9.59
N SER A 11 3.72 1.33 9.94
CA SER A 11 2.37 1.34 10.53
C SER A 11 2.32 2.05 11.89
N LEU A 12 3.34 1.86 12.74
CA LEU A 12 3.43 2.55 14.03
C LEU A 12 3.72 4.04 13.82
N MET A 13 4.61 4.39 12.88
CA MET A 13 4.91 5.79 12.56
C MET A 13 3.69 6.55 12.03
N PHE A 14 2.83 5.86 11.28
CA PHE A 14 1.62 6.46 10.71
C PHE A 14 0.71 7.07 11.79
N ILE A 15 0.59 6.42 12.96
CA ILE A 15 -0.27 6.87 14.07
C ILE A 15 0.17 8.23 14.62
N PHE A 16 1.47 8.56 14.56
CA PHE A 16 2.03 9.77 15.19
C PHE A 16 2.22 10.93 14.23
N LEU A 17 2.04 10.71 12.92
CA LEU A 17 2.11 11.79 11.95
C LEU A 17 0.85 12.65 12.01
N LYS A 18 1.04 13.96 11.81
CA LYS A 18 -0.06 14.93 11.76
C LYS A 18 -0.21 15.58 10.39
N HIS A 19 0.91 15.80 9.69
CA HIS A 19 0.87 16.51 8.43
C HIS A 19 0.38 15.57 7.30
N PRO A 20 -0.62 15.99 6.48
CA PRO A 20 -1.21 15.14 5.44
C PRO A 20 -0.17 14.68 4.40
N LEU A 21 0.80 15.54 4.07
CA LEU A 21 1.90 15.18 3.17
C LEU A 21 2.78 14.06 3.72
N SER A 22 3.15 14.10 5.01
CA SER A 22 3.97 13.03 5.57
C SER A 22 3.19 11.73 5.74
N MET A 23 1.88 11.82 6.04
CA MET A 23 1.00 10.66 6.04
C MET A 23 0.99 9.99 4.66
N GLY A 24 0.89 10.77 3.58
CA GLY A 24 0.96 10.27 2.21
C GLY A 24 2.28 9.58 1.88
N VAL A 25 3.41 10.16 2.31
CA VAL A 25 4.74 9.56 2.09
C VAL A 25 4.91 8.23 2.85
N ILE A 26 4.49 8.15 4.12
CA ILE A 26 4.57 6.90 4.89
C ILE A 26 3.68 5.82 4.26
N LEU A 27 2.48 6.19 3.81
CA LEU A 27 1.58 5.26 3.14
C LEU A 27 2.17 4.75 1.82
N LEU A 28 2.81 5.59 1.01
CA LEU A 28 3.50 5.16 -0.22
C LEU A 28 4.61 4.14 0.10
N LEU A 29 5.46 4.40 1.10
CA LEU A 29 6.51 3.46 1.51
C LEU A 29 5.92 2.13 2.03
N GLN A 30 4.82 2.19 2.77
CA GLN A 30 4.14 1.00 3.27
C GLN A 30 3.55 0.16 2.14
N THR A 31 2.91 0.77 1.15
CA THR A 31 2.34 0.07 -0.01
C THR A 31 3.41 -0.62 -0.86
N LEU A 32 4.57 0.03 -1.05
CA LEU A 32 5.75 -0.59 -1.66
C LEU A 32 6.15 -1.88 -0.93
N ILE A 33 6.28 -1.83 0.40
CA ILE A 33 6.69 -2.98 1.20
C ILE A 33 5.64 -4.10 1.15
N ILE A 34 4.36 -3.77 1.22
CA ILE A 34 3.26 -4.76 1.11
C ILE A 34 3.27 -5.43 -0.27
N SER A 35 3.50 -4.67 -1.34
CA SER A 35 3.60 -5.24 -2.70
C SER A 35 4.78 -6.21 -2.81
N MET A 36 5.93 -5.92 -2.18
CA MET A 36 7.05 -6.85 -2.14
C MET A 36 6.76 -8.09 -1.29
N ILE A 37 6.13 -7.96 -0.13
CA ILE A 37 5.75 -9.11 0.71
C ILE A 37 4.80 -10.02 -0.06
N THR A 38 3.77 -9.47 -0.70
CA THR A 38 2.79 -10.25 -1.47
C THR A 38 3.37 -10.88 -2.73
N GLY A 39 4.37 -10.24 -3.35
CA GLY A 39 5.11 -10.80 -4.48
C GLY A 39 5.99 -11.98 -4.07
N LEU A 40 6.62 -11.93 -2.90
CA LEU A 40 7.44 -13.04 -2.37
C LEU A 40 6.59 -14.22 -1.87
N MET A 41 5.34 -13.99 -1.48
CA MET A 41 4.44 -15.04 -0.98
C MET A 41 3.76 -15.84 -2.09
N ASN A 42 3.64 -15.27 -3.30
CA ASN A 42 2.92 -15.88 -4.41
C ASN A 42 3.91 -16.31 -5.50
N ASN A 43 3.60 -17.42 -6.19
CA ASN A 43 4.42 -17.88 -7.31
C ASN A 43 4.41 -16.89 -8.50
N ASN A 44 3.35 -16.09 -8.65
CA ASN A 44 3.23 -15.08 -9.71
C ASN A 44 3.05 -13.66 -9.13
N PHE A 45 3.79 -12.70 -9.70
CA PHE A 45 3.78 -11.29 -9.28
C PHE A 45 2.56 -10.47 -9.74
N TRP A 46 1.58 -11.06 -10.43
CA TRP A 46 0.42 -10.35 -10.95
C TRP A 46 -0.40 -9.65 -9.85
N PHE A 47 -0.64 -10.32 -8.72
CA PHE A 47 -1.39 -9.72 -7.60
C PHE A 47 -0.63 -8.57 -6.92
N SER A 48 0.68 -8.72 -6.70
CA SER A 48 1.51 -7.65 -6.15
C SER A 48 1.57 -6.42 -7.06
N TYR A 49 1.58 -6.64 -8.39
CA TYR A 49 1.59 -5.56 -9.37
C TYR A 49 0.26 -4.79 -9.40
N ILE A 50 -0.87 -5.51 -9.41
CA ILE A 50 -2.21 -4.88 -9.37
C ILE A 50 -2.37 -4.06 -8.09
N LEU A 51 -1.95 -4.60 -6.94
CA LEU A 51 -2.00 -3.90 -5.65
C LEU A 51 -1.18 -2.61 -5.71
N PHE A 52 0.06 -2.68 -6.21
CA PHE A 52 0.94 -1.52 -6.32
C PHE A 52 0.33 -0.38 -7.16
N LEU A 53 -0.20 -0.70 -8.34
CA LEU A 53 -0.77 0.30 -9.25
C LEU A 53 -1.99 1.00 -8.66
N ILE A 54 -2.93 0.24 -8.10
CA ILE A 54 -4.19 0.81 -7.59
C ILE A 54 -3.91 1.74 -6.41
N PHE A 55 -3.04 1.34 -5.49
CA PHE A 55 -2.71 2.15 -4.32
C PHE A 55 -1.93 3.42 -4.67
N ILE A 56 -0.95 3.35 -5.57
CA ILE A 56 -0.23 4.55 -6.01
C ILE A 56 -1.17 5.51 -6.74
N GLY A 57 -2.01 5.01 -7.65
CA GLY A 57 -2.97 5.84 -8.37
C GLY A 57 -3.89 6.61 -7.42
N GLY A 58 -4.45 5.92 -6.42
CA GLY A 58 -5.29 6.56 -5.40
C GLY A 58 -4.54 7.57 -4.52
N MET A 59 -3.30 7.26 -4.14
CA MET A 59 -2.50 8.16 -3.30
C MET A 59 -2.03 9.42 -4.01
N LEU A 60 -1.76 9.36 -5.32
CA LEU A 60 -1.42 10.56 -6.10
C LEU A 60 -2.61 11.52 -6.19
N ILE A 61 -3.84 11.02 -6.32
CA ILE A 61 -5.05 11.85 -6.32
C ILE A 61 -5.23 12.54 -4.95
N LEU A 62 -5.07 11.79 -3.86
CA LEU A 62 -5.12 12.34 -2.49
C LEU A 62 -4.03 13.38 -2.25
N PHE A 63 -2.82 13.16 -2.78
CA PHE A 63 -1.72 14.10 -2.67
C PHE A 63 -2.04 15.43 -3.35
N MET A 64 -2.54 15.39 -4.60
CA MET A 64 -2.96 16.60 -5.33
C MET A 64 -4.03 17.37 -4.56
N TYR A 65 -5.05 16.66 -4.05
CA TYR A 65 -6.12 17.28 -3.26
C TYR A 65 -5.58 17.99 -2.01
N MET A 66 -4.74 17.32 -1.22
CA MET A 66 -4.19 17.90 0.01
C MET A 66 -3.27 19.10 -0.27
N THR A 67 -2.43 19.06 -1.31
CA THR A 67 -1.61 20.23 -1.70
C THR A 67 -2.43 21.42 -2.17
N SER A 68 -3.65 21.19 -2.66
CA SER A 68 -4.54 22.28 -3.11
C SER A 68 -5.29 22.96 -1.96
N ILE A 69 -5.34 22.35 -0.78
CA ILE A 69 -6.18 22.79 0.35
C ILE A 69 -5.34 23.25 1.55
N ALA A 70 -4.18 22.65 1.79
CA ALA A 70 -3.35 22.99 2.95
C ALA A 70 -2.31 24.07 2.61
N SER A 71 -2.15 25.06 3.48
CA SER A 71 -0.97 25.93 3.52
C SER A 71 0.27 25.09 3.85
N ASN A 72 1.42 25.40 3.23
CA ASN A 72 2.70 24.75 3.51
C ASN A 72 3.20 25.07 4.93
N GLU A 73 2.63 24.42 5.94
CA GLU A 73 3.10 24.52 7.32
C GLU A 73 4.46 23.83 7.47
N MET A 74 5.33 24.41 8.30
CA MET A 74 6.65 23.85 8.55
C MET A 74 6.54 22.50 9.26
N PHE A 75 7.29 21.52 8.77
CA PHE A 75 7.29 20.16 9.31
C PHE A 75 7.89 20.13 10.72
N SER A 76 7.09 19.76 11.73
CA SER A 76 7.57 19.57 13.11
C SER A 76 7.60 18.08 13.48
N ILE A 77 8.80 17.56 13.73
CA ILE A 77 9.00 16.19 14.22
C ILE A 77 8.81 16.19 15.73
N SER A 78 7.90 15.36 16.23
CA SER A 78 7.69 15.24 17.67
C SER A 78 8.81 14.41 18.32
N LYS A 79 9.21 14.77 19.55
CA LYS A 79 10.17 13.97 20.35
C LYS A 79 9.69 12.53 20.56
N LEU A 80 8.37 12.30 20.59
CA LEU A 80 7.75 10.97 20.63
C LEU A 80 8.08 10.15 19.39
N MET A 81 8.06 10.76 18.20
CA MET A 81 8.41 10.09 16.95
C MET A 81 9.87 9.63 16.94
N ILE A 82 10.78 10.43 17.50
CA ILE A 82 12.20 10.07 17.66
C ILE A 82 12.35 8.89 18.63
N LEU A 83 11.66 8.90 19.77
CA LEU A 83 11.69 7.81 20.74
C LEU A 83 11.19 6.50 20.11
N LEU A 84 10.08 6.56 19.37
CA LEU A 84 9.52 5.42 18.67
C LEU A 84 10.51 4.86 17.66
N MET A 85 11.17 5.71 16.85
CA MET A 85 12.18 5.24 15.89
C MET A 85 13.29 4.45 16.60
N MET A 86 13.75 4.93 17.76
CA MET A 86 14.80 4.26 18.53
C MET A 86 14.35 2.90 19.07
N THR A 87 13.13 2.81 19.62
CA THR A 87 12.61 1.52 20.13
C THR A 87 12.48 0.48 19.02
N LEU A 88 12.10 0.93 17.83
CA LEU A 88 11.87 0.08 16.67
C LEU A 88 13.18 -0.40 16.02
N LEU A 89 14.30 0.32 16.15
CA LEU A 89 15.58 -0.14 15.62
C LEU A 89 16.13 -1.39 16.34
N THR A 90 15.75 -1.59 17.61
CA THR A 90 16.26 -2.71 18.43
C THR A 90 15.89 -4.11 17.89
N PRO A 91 14.62 -4.43 17.52
CA PRO A 91 14.29 -5.73 16.95
C PRO A 91 14.86 -5.94 15.54
N LEU A 92 15.11 -4.86 14.77
CA LEU A 92 15.75 -4.96 13.46
C LEU A 92 17.17 -5.50 13.60
N LEU A 93 17.97 -4.93 14.51
CA LEU A 93 19.35 -5.35 14.76
C LEU A 93 19.45 -6.83 15.18
N TRP A 94 18.54 -7.29 16.03
CA TRP A 94 18.48 -8.70 16.45
C TRP A 94 18.19 -9.66 15.28
N ILE A 95 17.31 -9.27 14.36
CA ILE A 95 16.98 -10.09 13.19
C ILE A 95 18.14 -10.11 12.19
N PHE A 96 18.85 -9.00 12.01
CA PHE A 96 20.05 -8.98 11.16
C PHE A 96 21.10 -9.97 11.65
N LEU A 97 21.36 -9.97 12.96
CA LEU A 97 22.29 -10.91 13.58
C LEU A 97 21.82 -12.35 13.37
N LYS A 98 20.55 -12.65 13.64
CA LYS A 98 19.98 -14.00 13.47
C LYS A 98 20.00 -14.48 12.01
N ASN A 99 19.64 -13.62 11.06
CA ASN A 99 19.59 -13.98 9.64
C ASN A 99 20.98 -14.28 9.08
N TYR A 100 22.04 -13.59 9.53
CA TYR A 100 23.41 -13.91 9.14
C TYR A 100 23.76 -15.38 9.41
N TYR A 101 23.30 -15.93 10.54
CA TYR A 101 23.49 -17.35 10.86
C TYR A 101 22.56 -18.30 10.08
N GLN A 102 21.41 -17.82 9.59
CA GLN A 102 20.37 -18.63 8.96
C GLN A 102 20.43 -18.67 7.42
N ILE A 103 21.11 -17.70 6.79
CA ILE A 103 21.29 -17.61 5.33
C ILE A 103 21.98 -18.87 4.76
N ASN A 104 22.83 -19.53 5.55
CA ASN A 104 23.47 -20.78 5.12
C ASN A 104 22.52 -21.98 5.00
N PHE A 105 21.34 -21.96 5.64
CA PHE A 105 20.40 -23.09 5.61
C PHE A 105 19.30 -22.96 4.56
N LEU A 106 18.98 -21.75 4.10
CA LEU A 106 17.83 -21.49 3.21
C LEU A 106 18.16 -21.66 1.72
N ASN A 107 19.43 -21.55 1.31
CA ASN A 107 19.82 -21.70 -0.10
C ASN A 107 19.56 -23.11 -0.67
N MET A 108 19.38 -24.14 0.17
CA MET A 108 19.08 -25.50 -0.29
C MET A 108 17.61 -25.71 -0.71
N ASN A 109 16.69 -24.84 -0.31
CA ASN A 109 15.25 -25.03 -0.59
C ASN A 109 14.73 -24.24 -1.80
N PHE A 110 15.52 -23.31 -2.34
CA PHE A 110 15.09 -22.48 -3.47
C PHE A 110 15.09 -23.24 -4.81
N GLU A 111 15.91 -24.27 -4.98
CA GLU A 111 15.98 -25.02 -6.24
C GLU A 111 14.71 -25.86 -6.51
N ASN A 112 13.99 -26.28 -5.47
CA ASN A 112 12.76 -27.08 -5.63
C ASN A 112 11.50 -26.26 -5.93
N LEU A 113 11.54 -24.93 -5.81
CA LEU A 113 10.38 -24.06 -6.07
C LEU A 113 10.21 -23.69 -7.55
N PHE A 114 11.29 -23.71 -8.33
CA PHE A 114 11.26 -23.37 -9.76
C PHE A 114 10.59 -24.44 -10.64
N PHE A 115 10.42 -25.67 -10.14
CA PHE A 115 9.83 -26.78 -10.91
C PHE A 115 8.30 -26.88 -10.82
N HIS A 116 7.63 -25.99 -10.10
CA HIS A 116 6.17 -25.90 -10.07
C HIS A 116 5.68 -24.57 -10.64
N ASN A 117 6.07 -24.29 -11.89
CA ASN A 117 5.36 -23.38 -12.76
C ASN A 117 3.99 -23.99 -13.14
N HIS A 118 3.11 -24.14 -12.14
CA HIS A 118 1.68 -24.17 -12.42
C HIS A 118 1.33 -22.79 -12.92
N ILE A 119 1.09 -22.71 -14.22
CA ILE A 119 0.49 -21.57 -14.89
C ILE A 119 -0.79 -21.23 -14.12
N ASN A 120 -0.71 -20.22 -13.26
CA ASN A 120 -1.81 -19.82 -12.39
C ASN A 120 -2.93 -19.21 -13.23
N PHE A 121 -3.92 -20.04 -13.58
CA PHE A 121 -5.23 -19.63 -14.10
C PHE A 121 -6.10 -18.92 -13.03
N ASN A 122 -5.50 -18.28 -12.02
CA ASN A 122 -6.22 -17.75 -10.86
C ASN A 122 -7.16 -16.60 -11.22
N LEU A 123 -6.79 -15.76 -12.19
CA LEU A 123 -7.63 -14.64 -12.63
C LEU A 123 -8.78 -15.08 -13.54
N ILE A 124 -8.54 -16.13 -14.34
CA ILE A 124 -9.54 -16.64 -15.28
C ILE A 124 -10.76 -17.19 -14.54
N LYS A 125 -10.58 -17.70 -13.31
CA LYS A 125 -11.65 -18.19 -12.44
C LYS A 125 -12.82 -17.20 -12.26
N PHE A 126 -12.57 -15.89 -12.32
CA PHE A 126 -13.64 -14.88 -12.17
C PHE A 126 -14.54 -14.75 -13.40
N TYR A 127 -14.10 -15.20 -14.57
CA TYR A 127 -14.91 -15.21 -15.79
C TYR A 127 -15.80 -16.45 -15.90
N TRP A 128 -15.45 -17.53 -15.20
CA TRP A 128 -16.21 -18.78 -15.23
C TRP A 128 -17.29 -18.81 -14.15
N TYR A 129 -18.38 -19.54 -14.43
CA TYR A 129 -19.42 -19.82 -13.44
C TYR A 129 -18.86 -20.68 -12.29
N PRO A 130 -19.22 -20.45 -11.01
CA PRO A 130 -20.22 -19.50 -10.49
C PRO A 130 -19.66 -18.09 -10.17
N ASN A 131 -18.34 -17.91 -10.19
CA ASN A 131 -17.70 -16.67 -9.74
C ASN A 131 -17.97 -15.46 -10.64
N ASN A 132 -18.41 -15.65 -11.89
CA ASN A 132 -18.82 -14.57 -12.79
C ASN A 132 -19.92 -13.67 -12.18
N LEU A 133 -20.78 -14.19 -11.30
CA LEU A 133 -21.76 -13.37 -10.59
C LEU A 133 -21.09 -12.27 -9.75
N ILE A 134 -19.94 -12.56 -9.12
CA ILE A 134 -19.16 -11.58 -8.35
C ILE A 134 -18.65 -10.48 -9.29
N MET A 135 -18.19 -10.84 -10.48
CA MET A 135 -17.72 -9.87 -11.47
C MET A 135 -18.85 -8.95 -11.95
N LEU A 136 -20.03 -9.50 -12.22
CA LEU A 136 -21.22 -8.70 -12.59
C LEU A 136 -21.60 -7.70 -11.49
N ILE A 137 -21.60 -8.13 -10.23
CA ILE A 137 -21.89 -7.23 -9.09
C ILE A 137 -20.87 -6.09 -9.00
N LEU A 138 -19.58 -6.37 -9.19
CA LEU A 138 -18.53 -5.35 -9.16
C LEU A 138 -18.68 -4.31 -10.28
N ILE A 139 -19.09 -4.73 -11.48
CA ILE A 139 -19.35 -3.81 -12.60
C ILE A 139 -20.50 -2.85 -12.24
N PHE A 140 -21.62 -3.37 -11.72
CA PHE A 140 -22.73 -2.53 -11.29
C PHE A 140 -22.35 -1.60 -10.13
N TYR A 141 -21.54 -2.09 -9.18
CA TYR A 141 -21.03 -1.27 -8.08
C TYR A 141 -20.20 -0.08 -8.59
N LEU A 142 -19.24 -0.31 -9.48
CA LEU A 142 -18.42 0.76 -10.06
C LEU A 142 -19.23 1.75 -10.91
N LEU A 143 -20.27 1.28 -11.60
CA LEU A 143 -21.19 2.14 -12.34
C LEU A 143 -22.00 3.04 -11.39
N LEU A 144 -22.51 2.49 -10.29
CA LEU A 144 -23.23 3.25 -9.27
C LEU A 144 -22.33 4.29 -8.59
N THR A 145 -21.07 3.95 -8.26
CA THR A 145 -20.15 4.90 -7.65
C THR A 145 -19.80 6.07 -8.58
N LEU A 146 -19.70 5.83 -9.89
CA LEU A 146 -19.51 6.90 -10.87
C LEU A 146 -20.73 7.84 -10.96
N ILE A 147 -21.95 7.29 -10.99
CA ILE A 147 -23.17 8.12 -10.99
C ILE A 147 -23.27 8.93 -9.70
N ALA A 148 -22.96 8.30 -8.56
CA ALA A 148 -22.98 8.97 -7.26
C ALA A 148 -21.93 10.09 -7.18
N SER A 149 -20.69 9.86 -7.64
CA SER A 149 -19.63 10.86 -7.60
C SER A 149 -19.96 12.09 -8.44
N VAL A 150 -20.52 11.91 -9.64
CA VAL A 150 -20.99 13.03 -10.50
C VAL A 150 -22.12 13.82 -9.82
N LYS A 151 -23.07 13.14 -9.15
CA LYS A 151 -24.15 13.82 -8.40
C LYS A 151 -23.62 14.63 -7.21
N ILE A 152 -22.59 14.13 -6.51
CA ILE A 152 -21.97 14.83 -5.38
C ILE A 152 -21.20 16.07 -5.85
N ILE A 153 -20.52 16.01 -7.00
CA ILE A 153 -19.76 17.15 -7.54
C ILE A 153 -20.69 18.25 -8.06
N ASN A 154 -21.88 17.91 -8.56
CA ASN A 154 -22.84 18.87 -9.14
C ASN A 154 -23.53 19.81 -8.13
N ILE A 155 -23.04 19.89 -6.90
CA ILE A 155 -23.49 20.88 -5.94
C ILE A 155 -22.98 22.26 -6.40
N LYS A 156 -23.92 23.14 -6.76
CA LYS A 156 -23.70 24.51 -7.22
C LYS A 156 -23.16 25.42 -6.10
N TYR A 157 -21.98 25.16 -5.56
CA TYR A 157 -21.27 26.17 -4.79
C TYR A 157 -20.23 26.82 -5.68
N GLY A 158 -20.30 28.15 -5.76
CA GLY A 158 -19.45 28.99 -6.61
C GLY A 158 -17.95 28.73 -6.40
N PRO A 159 -17.11 29.27 -7.30
CA PRO A 159 -15.70 28.92 -7.36
C PRO A 159 -14.99 29.07 -6.00
N ILE A 160 -14.23 28.04 -5.61
CA ILE A 160 -13.39 27.97 -4.39
C ILE A 160 -12.26 29.02 -4.37
N ARG A 161 -12.20 29.92 -5.37
CA ARG A 161 -11.33 31.09 -5.37
C ARG A 161 -12.16 32.35 -5.50
N GLN A 162 -12.18 33.16 -4.44
CA GLN A 162 -12.57 34.56 -4.57
C GLN A 162 -11.60 35.21 -5.57
N LYS A 163 -12.15 35.80 -6.62
CA LYS A 163 -11.42 36.70 -7.51
C LYS A 163 -11.29 38.03 -6.80
N PHE A 164 -10.22 38.21 -6.02
CA PHE A 164 -9.56 39.49 -5.79
C PHE A 164 -8.07 39.23 -5.58
#